data_AF-A0AB35HI66-F1
#
_entry.id   AF-A0AB35HI66-F1
#
_cell.length_a   1.000
_cell.length_b   1.000
_cell.length_c   1.000
_cell.angle_alpha   90.00
_cell.angle_beta   90.00
_cell.angle_gamma   90.00
#
_symmetry.space_group_name_H-M   'P 1'
#
loop_
_entity.id
_entity.type
_entity.pdbx_description
1 polymer ?
#
loop_
_entity_poly.entity_id
_entity_poly.type
_entity_poly.pdbx_seq_one_letter_code
_entity_poly.pdbx_strand_id
1 'polypeptide(L)'
;MNFFANMPRDPFADDPNDPASFLEEDEQVMPLTDDDRIAIIHDLALVQKFASILGPRGIDGIFFLCEDCQENHFYEWDIMAANMRATLEGELAPVHEPGAEPDPSRYVPWDYALGYLDGLEGR
;
A
#
# COMPACT_ATOMS: atom_id res chain seq x y z
N MET A 1 -18.22 0.70 27.20
CA MET A 1 -17.90 1.95 27.93
C MET A 1 -17.77 3.07 26.92
N ASN A 2 -18.49 4.19 27.09
CA ASN A 2 -18.37 5.36 26.20
C ASN A 2 -17.05 6.08 26.50
N PHE A 3 -16.06 5.87 25.64
CA PHE A 3 -14.73 6.50 25.75
C PHE A 3 -14.79 8.04 25.76
N PHE A 4 -15.81 8.63 25.13
CA PHE A 4 -15.97 10.09 25.00
C PHE A 4 -16.51 10.80 26.26
N ALA A 5 -17.07 10.07 27.23
CA ALA A 5 -17.72 10.69 28.39
C ALA A 5 -16.74 11.29 29.42
N ASN A 6 -15.43 11.02 29.28
CA ASN A 6 -14.42 11.40 30.27
C ASN A 6 -13.21 12.14 29.65
N MET A 7 -13.31 12.55 28.38
CA MET A 7 -12.29 13.40 27.78
C MET A 7 -12.50 14.87 28.19
N PRO A 8 -11.43 15.64 28.43
CA PRO A 8 -11.52 17.08 28.58
C PRO A 8 -12.22 17.69 27.36
N ARG A 9 -12.98 18.77 27.56
CA ARG A 9 -13.55 19.53 26.44
C ARG A 9 -12.41 19.95 25.51
N ASP A 10 -12.58 19.69 24.22
CA ASP A 10 -11.64 20.12 23.20
C ASP A 10 -11.40 21.64 23.34
N PRO A 11 -10.14 22.08 23.55
CA PRO A 11 -9.82 23.50 23.69
C PRO A 11 -10.12 24.33 22.44
N PHE A 12 -10.32 23.71 21.28
CA PHE A 12 -10.62 24.37 20.00
C PHE A 12 -12.11 24.33 19.62
N ALA A 13 -12.98 23.71 20.43
CA ALA A 13 -14.40 23.49 20.11
C ALA A 13 -15.22 24.76 19.75
N ASP A 14 -14.75 25.93 20.17
CA ASP A 14 -15.41 27.23 19.90
C ASP A 14 -14.51 28.16 19.03
N ASP A 15 -13.41 27.67 18.46
CA ASP A 15 -12.49 28.47 17.64
C ASP A 15 -12.98 28.56 16.18
N PRO A 16 -13.36 29.74 15.68
CA PRO A 16 -13.75 29.91 14.28
C PRO A 16 -12.61 29.69 13.27
N ASN A 17 -11.36 29.56 13.73
CA ASN A 17 -10.20 29.18 12.93
C ASN A 17 -9.62 27.83 13.36
N ASP A 18 -10.48 26.91 13.84
CA ASP A 18 -10.05 25.57 14.25
C ASP A 18 -9.23 24.90 13.13
N PRO A 19 -7.92 24.64 13.34
CA PRO A 19 -7.09 23.98 12.34
C PRO A 19 -7.57 22.57 12.00
N ALA A 20 -8.33 21.90 12.89
CA ALA A 20 -8.90 20.58 12.64
C ALA A 20 -10.09 20.62 11.66
N SER A 21 -10.74 21.77 11.49
CA SER A 21 -11.83 21.96 10.51
C SER A 21 -11.38 21.83 9.05
N PHE A 22 -10.07 21.88 8.80
CA PHE A 22 -9.45 21.63 7.50
C PHE A 22 -9.14 20.15 7.23
N LEU A 23 -9.27 19.29 8.25
CA LEU A 23 -9.07 17.85 8.08
C LEU A 23 -10.36 17.28 7.48
N GLU A 24 -10.23 16.60 6.33
CA GLU A 24 -11.36 15.90 5.72
C GLU A 24 -11.78 14.72 6.61
N GLU A 25 -13.07 14.35 6.57
CA GLU A 25 -13.59 13.18 7.30
C GLU A 25 -12.77 11.93 6.94
N ASP A 26 -12.50 11.08 7.93
CA ASP A 26 -11.73 9.83 7.77
C ASP A 26 -12.12 9.11 6.48
N GLU A 27 -11.12 8.86 5.62
CA GLU A 27 -11.30 8.26 4.30
C GLU A 27 -12.04 6.91 4.44
N GLN A 28 -13.31 6.87 4.04
CA GLN A 28 -14.15 5.69 4.24
C GLN A 28 -13.74 4.60 3.24
N VAL A 29 -13.16 3.52 3.75
CA VAL A 29 -12.81 2.35 2.92
C VAL A 29 -14.11 1.71 2.39
N MET A 30 -14.32 1.82 1.08
CA MET A 30 -15.47 1.18 0.44
C MET A 30 -15.29 -0.35 0.43
N PRO A 31 -16.35 -1.13 0.67
CA PRO A 31 -16.27 -2.58 0.61
C PRO A 31 -15.95 -3.04 -0.82
N LEU A 32 -14.99 -3.96 -0.95
CA LEU A 32 -14.62 -4.59 -2.23
C LEU A 32 -15.79 -5.39 -2.81
N THR A 33 -15.89 -5.39 -4.14
CA THR A 33 -16.71 -6.38 -4.85
C THR A 33 -16.06 -7.77 -4.79
N ASP A 34 -16.84 -8.81 -5.07
CA ASP A 34 -16.31 -10.18 -5.09
C ASP A 34 -15.20 -10.35 -6.15
N ASP A 35 -15.36 -9.73 -7.32
CA ASP A 35 -14.38 -9.78 -8.41
C ASP A 35 -13.08 -9.05 -8.01
N ASP A 36 -13.18 -7.86 -7.40
CA ASP A 36 -12.00 -7.12 -6.91
C ASP A 36 -11.27 -7.89 -5.82
N ARG A 37 -12.01 -8.52 -4.90
CA ARG A 37 -11.44 -9.36 -3.86
C ARG A 37 -10.66 -10.53 -4.47
N ILE A 38 -11.21 -11.20 -5.49
CA ILE A 38 -10.53 -12.30 -6.18
C ILE A 38 -9.25 -11.80 -6.88
N ALA A 39 -9.31 -10.65 -7.54
CA ALA A 39 -8.16 -10.05 -8.21
C ALA A 39 -7.03 -9.74 -7.21
N ILE A 40 -7.34 -9.09 -6.08
CA ILE A 40 -6.34 -8.76 -5.06
C ILE A 40 -5.74 -10.02 -4.44
N ILE A 41 -6.53 -11.08 -4.21
CA ILE A 41 -6.01 -12.36 -3.72
C ILE A 41 -5.02 -12.96 -4.72
N HIS A 42 -5.33 -12.91 -6.01
CA HIS A 42 -4.44 -13.39 -7.06
C HIS A 42 -3.13 -12.59 -7.10
N ASP A 43 -3.22 -11.26 -7.03
CA ASP A 43 -2.06 -10.38 -7.08
C ASP A 43 -1.18 -10.52 -5.82
N LEU A 44 -1.80 -10.72 -4.64
CA LEU A 44 -1.06 -11.03 -3.41
C LEU A 44 -0.29 -12.35 -3.55
N ALA A 45 -0.86 -13.36 -4.20
CA ALA A 45 -0.14 -14.60 -4.48
C ALA A 45 1.03 -14.39 -5.44
N LEU A 46 0.88 -13.52 -6.45
CA LEU A 46 1.97 -13.13 -7.35
C LEU A 46 3.08 -12.40 -6.60
N VAL A 47 2.77 -11.41 -5.77
CA VAL A 47 3.75 -10.68 -4.94
C VAL A 47 4.57 -11.64 -4.07
N GLN A 48 3.93 -12.63 -3.46
CA GLN A 48 4.63 -13.64 -2.67
C GLN A 48 5.55 -14.51 -3.53
N LYS A 49 5.13 -14.89 -4.74
CA LYS A 49 5.99 -15.61 -5.70
C LYS A 49 7.18 -14.74 -6.12
N PHE A 50 6.94 -13.48 -6.48
CA PHE A 50 7.99 -12.53 -6.86
C PHE A 50 9.02 -12.38 -5.74
N ALA A 51 8.58 -12.17 -4.50
CA ALA A 51 9.47 -12.10 -3.35
C ALA A 51 10.34 -13.36 -3.21
N SER A 52 9.73 -14.55 -3.33
CA SER A 52 10.45 -15.82 -3.18
C SER A 52 11.47 -16.10 -4.30
N ILE A 53 11.22 -15.60 -5.52
CA ILE A 53 12.03 -15.88 -6.70
C ILE A 53 13.06 -14.77 -6.93
N LEU A 54 12.62 -13.52 -6.91
CA LEU A 54 13.42 -12.34 -7.25
C LEU A 54 14.19 -11.80 -6.03
N GLY A 55 13.69 -11.98 -4.80
CA GLY A 55 14.38 -11.59 -3.57
C GLY A 55 15.81 -12.14 -3.46
N PRO A 56 16.03 -13.46 -3.62
CA PRO A 56 17.38 -14.04 -3.62
C PRO A 56 18.31 -13.53 -4.74
N ARG A 57 17.77 -12.84 -5.74
CA ARG A 57 18.52 -12.26 -6.88
C ARG A 57 18.83 -10.77 -6.66
N GLY A 58 18.46 -10.22 -5.51
CA GLY A 58 18.72 -8.82 -5.15
C GLY A 58 17.64 -7.84 -5.59
N ILE A 59 16.45 -8.33 -5.95
CA ILE A 59 15.29 -7.48 -6.24
C ILE A 59 14.38 -7.45 -5.00
N ASP A 60 14.23 -6.27 -4.43
CA ASP A 60 13.52 -6.05 -3.16
C ASP A 60 12.06 -5.70 -3.35
N GLY A 61 11.65 -5.31 -4.57
CA GLY A 61 10.31 -4.84 -4.81
C GLY A 61 9.99 -4.42 -6.23
N ILE A 62 8.88 -3.69 -6.37
CA ILE A 62 8.47 -3.05 -7.62
C ILE A 62 8.55 -1.53 -7.54
N PHE A 63 8.54 -0.88 -8.69
CA PHE A 63 8.26 0.54 -8.79
C PHE A 63 7.22 0.85 -9.85
N PHE A 64 6.56 2.00 -9.71
CA PHE A 64 5.71 2.59 -10.73
C PHE A 64 5.91 4.10 -10.78
N LEU A 65 5.73 4.68 -11.97
CA LEU A 65 5.73 6.12 -12.15
C LEU A 65 4.38 6.68 -11.69
N CYS A 66 4.41 7.57 -10.69
CA CYS A 66 3.22 8.29 -10.27
C CYS A 66 2.96 9.47 -11.23
N GLU A 67 1.77 9.53 -11.82
CA GLU A 67 1.41 10.57 -12.77
C GLU A 67 1.25 11.95 -12.11
N ASP A 68 0.93 12.01 -10.82
CA ASP A 68 0.70 13.27 -10.10
C ASP A 68 2.01 13.97 -9.73
N CYS A 69 2.96 13.24 -9.15
CA CYS A 69 4.25 13.80 -8.74
C CYS A 69 5.36 13.65 -9.80
N GLN A 70 5.14 12.85 -10.86
CA GLN A 70 6.12 12.55 -11.92
C GLN A 70 7.39 11.86 -11.39
N GLU A 71 7.28 11.10 -10.30
CA GLU A 71 8.38 10.36 -9.68
C GLU A 71 8.09 8.85 -9.61
N ASN A 72 9.15 8.05 -9.55
CA ASN A 72 9.02 6.61 -9.32
C ASN A 72 8.78 6.36 -7.83
N HIS A 73 7.68 5.69 -7.51
CA HIS A 73 7.42 5.19 -6.17
C HIS A 73 7.88 3.73 -6.06
N PHE A 74 8.66 3.43 -5.03
CA PHE A 74 9.26 2.13 -4.79
C PHE A 74 8.54 1.43 -3.65
N TYR A 75 8.17 0.17 -3.86
CA TYR A 75 7.47 -0.66 -2.89
C TYR A 75 8.21 -1.97 -2.71
N GLU A 76 8.73 -2.18 -1.51
CA GLU A 76 9.25 -3.48 -1.10
C GLU A 76 8.14 -4.54 -1.10
N TRP A 77 8.52 -5.80 -1.27
CA TRP A 77 7.57 -6.92 -1.37
C TRP A 77 6.64 -7.03 -0.16
N ASP A 78 7.15 -6.74 1.05
CA ASP A 78 6.40 -6.80 2.28
C ASP A 78 5.40 -5.64 2.41
N ILE A 79 5.78 -4.43 2.01
CA ILE A 79 4.89 -3.26 1.93
C ILE A 79 3.75 -3.56 0.95
N MET A 80 4.07 -4.06 -0.25
CA MET A 80 3.05 -4.41 -1.24
C MET A 80 2.09 -5.49 -0.71
N ALA A 81 2.63 -6.52 -0.06
CA ALA A 81 1.81 -7.57 0.55
C ALA A 81 0.97 -7.06 1.72
N ALA A 82 1.49 -6.13 2.54
CA ALA A 82 0.76 -5.52 3.65
C ALA A 82 -0.41 -4.67 3.14
N ASN A 83 -0.18 -3.86 2.11
CA ASN A 83 -1.22 -3.05 1.47
C ASN A 83 -2.36 -3.94 0.95
N MET A 84 -2.04 -5.00 0.20
CA MET A 84 -3.05 -5.92 -0.32
C MET A 84 -3.85 -6.62 0.79
N ARG A 85 -3.20 -6.99 1.91
CA ARG A 85 -3.89 -7.59 3.06
C ARG A 85 -4.84 -6.60 3.73
N ALA A 86 -4.38 -5.37 3.97
CA ALA A 86 -5.23 -4.31 4.52
C ALA A 86 -6.46 -4.08 3.64
N THR A 87 -6.28 -3.99 2.32
CA THR A 87 -7.40 -3.86 1.37
C THR A 87 -8.38 -5.04 1.46
N LEU A 88 -7.90 -6.27 1.62
CA LEU A 88 -8.75 -7.46 1.78
C LEU A 88 -9.52 -7.49 3.10
N GLU A 89 -8.95 -6.88 4.15
CA GLU A 89 -9.53 -6.73 5.49
C GLU A 89 -10.47 -5.51 5.59
N GLY A 90 -10.49 -4.65 4.55
CA GLY A 90 -11.27 -3.41 4.55
C GLY A 90 -10.64 -2.32 5.43
N GLU A 91 -9.33 -2.42 5.66
CA GLU A 91 -8.54 -1.48 6.43
C GLU A 91 -7.79 -0.51 5.50
N LEU A 92 -7.42 0.66 6.04
CA LEU A 92 -6.52 1.57 5.35
C LEU A 92 -5.14 0.91 5.22
N ALA A 93 -4.49 1.12 4.08
CA ALA A 93 -3.12 0.68 3.88
C ALA A 93 -2.25 1.24 5.03
N PRO A 94 -1.43 0.41 5.68
CA PRO A 94 -0.59 0.89 6.78
C PRO A 94 0.32 2.01 6.28
N VAL A 95 0.51 3.04 7.10
CA VAL A 95 1.46 4.10 6.78
C VAL A 95 2.85 3.48 6.85
N HIS A 96 3.50 3.41 5.69
CA HIS A 96 4.89 3.00 5.54
C HIS A 96 5.72 4.23 5.18
N GLU A 97 6.77 4.49 5.94
CA GLU A 97 7.77 5.47 5.53
C GLU A 97 8.56 4.89 4.35
N PRO A 98 8.74 5.63 3.23
CA PRO A 98 9.66 5.23 2.18
C PRO A 98 11.05 5.01 2.79
N GLY A 99 11.80 4.04 2.25
CA GLY A 99 13.23 3.95 2.56
C GLY A 99 13.89 5.29 2.27
N ALA A 100 14.75 5.77 3.18
CA ALA A 100 15.32 7.12 3.07
C ALA A 100 16.04 7.37 1.73
N GLU A 101 16.61 6.32 1.12
CA GLU A 101 17.23 6.32 -0.21
C GLU A 101 17.11 4.90 -0.82
N PRO A 102 16.02 4.55 -1.54
CA PRO A 102 15.92 3.24 -2.17
C PRO A 102 16.92 3.15 -3.33
N ASP A 103 17.68 2.07 -3.42
CA ASP A 103 18.54 1.79 -4.58
C ASP A 103 17.66 1.37 -5.77
N PRO A 104 17.50 2.19 -6.82
CA PRO A 104 16.56 1.91 -7.91
C PRO A 104 16.91 0.64 -8.70
N SER A 105 18.16 0.17 -8.62
CA SER A 105 18.59 -1.06 -9.31
C SER A 105 18.02 -2.34 -8.68
N ARG A 106 17.47 -2.23 -7.46
CA ARG A 106 16.87 -3.34 -6.70
C ARG A 106 15.36 -3.43 -6.89
N TYR A 107 14.79 -2.65 -7.80
CA TYR A 107 13.36 -2.64 -8.08
C TYR A 107 13.10 -2.80 -9.57
N VAL A 108 12.00 -3.45 -9.90
CA VAL A 108 11.60 -3.71 -11.29
C VAL A 108 10.14 -3.33 -11.53
N PRO A 109 9.73 -3.02 -12.76
CA PRO A 109 8.31 -2.86 -13.07
C PRO A 109 7.55 -4.18 -12.82
N TRP A 110 6.26 -4.09 -12.50
CA TRP A 110 5.40 -5.27 -12.33
C TRP A 110 5.47 -6.24 -13.52
N ASP A 111 5.36 -5.71 -14.74
CA ASP A 111 5.39 -6.50 -15.98
C ASP A 111 6.70 -7.28 -16.15
N TYR A 112 7.82 -6.74 -15.66
CA TYR A 112 9.08 -7.47 -15.66
C TYR A 112 9.03 -8.66 -14.71
N ALA A 113 8.52 -8.47 -13.49
CA ALA A 113 8.41 -9.54 -12.50
C ALA A 113 7.49 -10.67 -12.98
N LEU A 114 6.36 -10.30 -13.60
CA LEU A 114 5.42 -11.24 -14.20
C LEU A 114 6.05 -12.00 -15.37
N GLY A 115 6.66 -11.30 -16.33
CA GLY A 115 7.31 -11.94 -17.47
C GLY A 115 8.49 -12.84 -17.08
N TYR A 116 9.20 -12.50 -16.00
CA TYR A 116 10.25 -13.36 -15.44
C TYR A 116 9.67 -14.68 -14.90
N LEU A 117 8.54 -14.61 -14.18
CA LEU A 117 7.85 -15.78 -13.67
C LEU A 117 7.32 -16.65 -14.81
N ASP A 118 6.69 -16.06 -15.83
CA ASP A 118 6.20 -16.78 -17.01
C ASP A 118 7.32 -17.51 -17.75
N GLY A 119 8.46 -16.84 -17.95
CA GLY A 119 9.65 -17.45 -18.55
C GLY A 119 10.24 -18.60 -17.74
N LEU A 120 10.13 -18.57 -16.41
CA LEU A 120 10.51 -19.70 -15.54
C LEU A 120 9.51 -20.86 -15.61
N GLU A 121 8.22 -20.56 -15.71
CA GLU A 121 7.14 -21.56 -15.79
C GLU A 121 7.02 -22.16 -17.21
N GLY A 122 7.76 -21.64 -18.19
CA GLY A 122 7.75 -22.09 -19.59
C GLY A 122 6.45 -21.74 -20.31
N ARG A 123 5.83 -20.62 -19.92
CA ARG A 123 4.57 -20.10 -20.48
C ARG A 123 4.83 -19.00 -21.49
#